data_AF-A0AB38T5K7-F1
#
_entry.id   AF-A0AB38T5K7-F1
#
_cell.length_a   1.000
_cell.length_b   1.000
_cell.length_c   1.000
_cell.angle_alpha   90.00
_cell.angle_beta   90.00
_cell.angle_gamma   90.00
#
_symmetry.space_group_name_H-M   'P 1'
#
loop_
_entity.id
_entity.type
_entity.pdbx_description
1 polymer ?
#
loop_
_entity_poly.entity_id
_entity_poly.type
_entity_poly.pdbx_seq_one_letter_code
_entity_poly.pdbx_strand_id
1 'polypeptide(L)'
;MKQLDLLDWNPPCMLIAFPMAKRIGKIRRVAEVLSARRGAAATNYWKQMVATMGGQMQRAGFDRDTINRELREFHDAVQRELWLRSGHGQRPGGSAA
;
A
#
# COMPACT_ATOMS: atom_id res chain seq x y z
N MET A 1 -35.32 31.45 -18.72
CA MET A 1 -34.52 30.87 -17.63
C MET A 1 -34.18 29.44 -18.03
N LYS A 2 -32.90 29.07 -18.12
CA LYS A 2 -32.51 27.69 -18.43
C LYS A 2 -32.59 26.88 -17.14
N GLN A 3 -33.44 25.87 -17.11
CA GLN A 3 -33.50 24.89 -16.04
C GLN A 3 -32.22 24.04 -16.08
N LEU A 4 -31.55 23.91 -14.94
CA LEU A 4 -30.36 23.08 -14.79
C LEU A 4 -30.84 21.75 -14.20
N ASP A 5 -30.72 20.68 -14.98
CA ASP A 5 -31.13 19.31 -14.63
C ASP A 5 -30.15 18.67 -13.62
N LEU A 6 -29.84 19.39 -12.54
CA LEU A 6 -28.93 18.98 -11.46
C LEU A 6 -29.37 17.69 -10.76
N LEU A 7 -30.66 17.37 -10.82
CA LEU A 7 -31.26 16.21 -10.17
C LEU A 7 -31.35 14.98 -11.10
N ASP A 8 -31.16 15.15 -12.41
CA ASP A 8 -31.13 14.05 -13.38
C ASP A 8 -29.71 13.47 -13.56
N TRP A 9 -28.76 13.93 -12.74
CA TRP A 9 -27.39 13.43 -12.69
C TRP A 9 -27.33 12.02 -12.09
N ASN A 10 -27.36 11.00 -12.96
CA ASN A 10 -27.24 9.59 -12.59
C ASN A 10 -25.92 8.98 -13.15
N PRO A 11 -24.75 9.35 -12.60
CA PRO A 11 -23.49 8.77 -13.02
C PRO A 11 -23.45 7.28 -12.62
N PRO A 12 -22.73 6.44 -13.37
CA PRO A 12 -22.47 5.07 -12.95
C PRO A 12 -21.80 5.07 -11.57
N CYS A 13 -22.39 4.34 -10.61
CA CYS A 13 -21.79 4.16 -9.28
C CYS A 13 -20.47 3.40 -9.42
N MET A 14 -19.35 4.10 -9.28
CA MET A 14 -18.01 3.53 -9.37
C MET A 14 -17.45 3.31 -7.97
N LEU A 15 -17.36 2.05 -7.55
CA LEU A 15 -16.68 1.69 -6.31
C LEU A 15 -15.17 1.78 -6.50
N ILE A 16 -14.57 2.88 -6.05
CA ILE A 16 -13.12 3.00 -5.98
C ILE A 16 -12.66 2.25 -4.72
N ALA A 17 -12.25 0.99 -4.87
CA ALA A 17 -11.55 0.32 -3.78
C ALA A 17 -10.27 1.09 -3.50
N PHE A 18 -10.09 1.52 -2.24
CA PHE A 18 -8.95 2.35 -1.84
C PHE A 18 -7.63 1.65 -2.28
N PRO A 19 -6.90 2.21 -3.28
CA PRO A 19 -5.82 1.51 -3.94
C PRO A 19 -4.76 1.09 -2.94
N MET A 20 -4.13 -0.06 -3.15
CA MET A 20 -3.25 -0.63 -2.13
C MET A 20 -2.08 0.29 -1.80
N ALA A 21 -1.55 1.01 -2.80
CA ALA A 21 -0.50 2.01 -2.64
C ALA A 21 -0.91 3.25 -1.83
N LYS A 22 -2.21 3.49 -1.61
CA LYS A 22 -2.72 4.61 -0.80
C LYS A 22 -2.96 4.23 0.67
N ARG A 23 -2.76 2.97 1.05
CA ARG A 23 -2.92 2.48 2.43
C ARG A 23 -1.69 2.81 3.30
N ILE A 24 -1.42 4.10 3.50
CA ILE A 24 -0.19 4.63 4.13
C ILE A 24 0.07 3.97 5.49
N GLY A 25 -0.94 3.86 6.36
CA GLY A 25 -0.77 3.21 7.68
C GLY A 25 -0.29 1.77 7.57
N LYS A 26 -0.83 1.00 6.62
CA LYS A 26 -0.42 -0.38 6.37
C LYS A 26 0.98 -0.47 5.77
N ILE A 27 1.30 0.42 4.83
CA ILE A 27 2.65 0.53 4.23
C ILE A 27 3.70 0.79 5.32
N ARG A 28 3.46 1.79 6.18
CA ARG A 28 4.34 2.12 7.31
C ARG A 28 4.53 0.96 8.27
N ARG A 29 3.44 0.29 8.64
CA ARG A 29 3.49 -0.87 9.55
C ARG A 29 4.25 -2.04 8.95
N VAL A 30 4.03 -2.34 7.67
CA VAL A 30 4.74 -3.42 6.99
C VAL A 30 6.23 -3.09 6.86
N ALA A 31 6.59 -1.86 6.49
CA ALA A 31 7.98 -1.41 6.45
C ALA A 31 8.66 -1.49 7.82
N GLU A 32 7.95 -1.12 8.90
CA GLU A 32 8.45 -1.29 10.27
C GLU A 32 8.77 -2.76 10.59
N VAL A 33 7.82 -3.67 10.34
CA VAL A 33 8.01 -5.10 10.61
C VAL A 33 9.12 -5.70 9.75
N LEU A 34 9.22 -5.29 8.48
CA LEU A 34 10.29 -5.71 7.59
C LEU A 34 11.65 -5.14 8.00
N SER A 35 11.71 -3.92 8.54
CA SER A 35 12.97 -3.35 9.04
C SER A 35 13.49 -4.08 10.29
N ALA A 36 12.58 -4.61 11.11
CA ALA A 36 12.92 -5.35 12.33
C ALA A 36 13.30 -6.82 12.06
N ARG A 37 12.82 -7.42 10.96
CA ARG A 37 13.07 -8.83 10.60
C ARG A 37 14.16 -8.92 9.53
N ARG A 38 15.01 -9.93 9.59
CA ARG A 38 16.06 -10.15 8.58
C ARG A 38 15.94 -11.53 7.93
N GLY A 39 16.44 -11.63 6.69
CA GLY A 39 16.54 -12.89 5.95
C GLY A 39 15.19 -13.60 5.75
N ALA A 40 15.17 -14.91 5.96
CA ALA A 40 14.02 -15.77 5.67
C ALA A 40 12.74 -15.35 6.41
N ALA A 41 12.84 -14.82 7.63
CA ALA A 41 11.68 -14.38 8.40
C ALA A 41 10.96 -13.18 7.76
N ALA A 42 11.72 -12.24 7.17
CA ALA A 42 11.16 -11.09 6.45
C ALA A 42 10.50 -11.55 5.14
N THR A 43 11.16 -12.45 4.40
CA THR A 43 10.62 -13.02 3.15
C THR A 43 9.32 -13.78 3.38
N ASN A 44 9.25 -14.61 4.42
CA ASN A 44 8.04 -15.37 4.74
C ASN A 44 6.90 -14.46 5.16
N TYR A 45 7.17 -13.45 5.99
CA TYR A 45 6.19 -12.44 6.35
C TYR A 45 5.65 -11.70 5.12
N TRP A 46 6.53 -11.29 4.20
CA TRP A 46 6.13 -10.63 2.96
C TRP A 46 5.24 -11.52 2.10
N LYS A 47 5.63 -12.78 1.88
CA LYS A 47 4.84 -13.76 1.11
C LYS A 47 3.44 -13.95 1.71
N GLN A 48 3.35 -14.11 3.03
CA GLN A 48 2.07 -14.26 3.71
C GLN A 48 1.18 -13.02 3.57
N MET A 49 1.77 -11.82 3.67
CA MET A 49 1.05 -10.57 3.49
C MET A 49 0.49 -10.44 2.08
N VAL A 50 1.33 -10.66 1.05
CA VAL A 50 0.93 -10.60 -0.36
C VAL A 50 -0.14 -11.63 -0.67
N ALA A 51 0.00 -12.87 -0.19
CA ALA A 51 -1.01 -13.91 -0.38
C ALA A 51 -2.36 -13.55 0.26
N THR A 52 -2.34 -12.99 1.46
CA THR A 52 -3.55 -12.55 2.16
C THR A 52 -4.22 -11.41 1.41
N MET A 53 -3.46 -10.40 0.97
CA MET A 53 -4.00 -9.25 0.24
C MET A 53 -4.54 -9.66 -1.13
N GLY A 54 -3.82 -10.50 -1.87
CA GLY A 54 -4.27 -11.07 -3.14
C GLY A 54 -5.57 -11.86 -2.97
N GLY A 55 -5.64 -12.73 -1.95
CA GLY A 55 -6.86 -13.50 -1.65
C GLY A 55 -8.05 -12.65 -1.22
N GLN A 56 -7.84 -11.50 -0.56
CA GLN A 56 -8.91 -10.55 -0.25
C GLN A 56 -9.48 -9.90 -1.53
N MET A 57 -8.61 -9.46 -2.43
CA MET A 57 -9.03 -8.87 -3.70
C MET A 57 -9.69 -9.91 -4.61
N GLN A 58 -9.18 -11.13 -4.66
CA GLN A 58 -9.82 -12.22 -5.42
C GLN A 58 -11.25 -12.49 -4.93
N ARG A 59 -11.48 -12.54 -3.60
CA ARG A 59 -12.83 -12.70 -3.03
C ARG A 59 -13.74 -11.52 -3.31
N ALA A 60 -13.18 -10.32 -3.48
CA ALA A 60 -13.93 -9.12 -3.86
C ALA A 60 -14.20 -9.04 -5.37
N GLY A 61 -13.77 -10.03 -6.16
CA GLY A 61 -14.07 -10.14 -7.60
C GLY A 61 -13.08 -9.41 -8.52
N PHE A 62 -11.93 -8.96 -8.02
CA PHE A 62 -10.91 -8.35 -8.86
C PHE A 62 -10.27 -9.39 -9.79
N ASP A 63 -10.01 -8.98 -11.05
CA ASP A 63 -9.26 -9.80 -11.99
C ASP A 63 -7.78 -9.94 -11.59
N ARG A 64 -7.13 -10.96 -12.13
CA ARG A 64 -5.73 -11.29 -11.78
C ARG A 64 -4.76 -10.18 -12.15
N ASP A 65 -4.97 -9.46 -13.26
CA ASP A 65 -4.04 -8.43 -13.71
C ASP A 65 -4.15 -7.18 -12.85
N THR A 66 -5.36 -6.82 -12.44
CA THR A 66 -5.59 -5.78 -11.44
C THR A 66 -4.98 -6.15 -10.10
N ILE A 67 -5.17 -7.38 -9.61
CA ILE A 67 -4.54 -7.86 -8.38
C ILE A 67 -3.02 -7.73 -8.45
N ASN A 68 -2.40 -8.17 -9.54
CA ASN A 68 -0.95 -8.11 -9.72
C ASN A 68 -0.43 -6.67 -9.80
N ARG A 69 -1.17 -5.77 -10.46
CA ARG A 69 -0.85 -4.33 -10.50
C ARG A 69 -0.88 -3.73 -9.09
N GLU A 70 -1.98 -3.92 -8.36
CA GLU A 70 -2.14 -3.38 -7.00
C GLU A 70 -1.07 -3.91 -6.02
N LEU A 71 -0.73 -5.20 -6.10
CA LEU A 71 0.31 -5.79 -5.25
C LEU A 71 1.70 -5.25 -5.58
N ARG A 72 2.00 -4.99 -6.86
CA ARG A 72 3.27 -4.35 -7.27
C ARG A 72 3.36 -2.91 -6.78
N GLU A 73 2.30 -2.12 -6.96
CA GLU A 73 2.30 -0.73 -6.48
C GLU A 73 2.43 -0.65 -4.95
N PHE A 74 1.80 -1.59 -4.23
CA PHE A 74 1.97 -1.72 -2.79
C PHE A 74 3.41 -2.07 -2.40
N HIS A 75 4.03 -3.03 -3.11
CA HIS A 75 5.43 -3.39 -2.91
C HIS A 75 6.34 -2.17 -3.08
N ASP A 76 6.18 -1.43 -4.17
CA ASP A 76 7.02 -0.27 -4.46
C ASP A 76 6.84 0.83 -3.40
N ALA A 77 5.62 1.01 -2.90
CA ALA A 77 5.35 1.93 -1.80
C ALA A 77 6.04 1.51 -0.48
N VAL A 78 6.04 0.21 -0.17
CA VAL A 78 6.76 -0.34 1.00
C VAL A 78 8.26 -0.20 0.84
N GLN A 79 8.83 -0.45 -0.35
CA GLN A 79 10.26 -0.27 -0.60
C GLN A 79 10.68 1.20 -0.46
N ARG A 80 9.89 2.16 -0.97
CA ARG A 80 10.14 3.59 -0.74
C ARG A 80 10.14 3.94 0.73
N GLU A 81 9.16 3.45 1.49
CA GLU A 81 9.08 3.68 2.94
C GLU A 81 10.28 3.06 3.69
N LEU A 82 10.73 1.87 3.29
CA LEU A 82 11.95 1.24 3.84
C LEU A 82 13.19 2.09 3.56
N TRP A 83 13.33 2.62 2.35
CA TRP A 83 14.44 3.49 1.96
C TRP A 83 14.44 4.82 2.73
N LEU A 84 13.27 5.43 2.91
CA LEU A 84 13.13 6.62 3.75
C LEU A 84 13.56 6.34 5.19
N ARG A 85 13.19 5.18 5.74
CA ARG A 85 13.56 4.77 7.11
C ARG A 85 15.03 4.48 7.27
N SER A 86 15.67 3.84 6.29
CA SER A 86 17.12 3.59 6.34
C SER A 86 17.91 4.88 6.24
N GLY A 87 17.46 5.87 5.46
CA GLY A 87 18.08 7.19 5.38
C GLY A 87 17.92 8.04 6.67
N HIS A 88 16.80 7.91 7.38
CA HIS A 88 16.56 8.63 8.64
C HIS A 88 17.33 8.06 9.85
N GLY A 89 17.92 6.86 9.75
CA GLY A 89 18.67 6.20 10.82
C GLY A 89 20.09 6.72 11.04
N GLN A 90 20.60 7.61 10.17
CA GLN A 90 21.96 8.13 10.24
C GLN A 90 21.97 9.64 10.50
N ARG A 91 21.41 10.03 11.65
CA ARG A 91 21.78 11.32 12.27
C ARG A 91 23.09 11.07 13.01
N PRO A 92 24.23 11.68 12.61
CA PRO A 92 25.39 11.74 13.50
C PRO A 92 24.92 12.53 14.72
N GLY A 93 24.74 11.83 15.84
CA GLY A 93 24.53 12.50 17.12
C GLY A 93 25.70 13.45 17.33
N GLY A 94 25.40 14.76 17.40
CA GLY A 94 26.40 15.77 17.71
C GLY A 94 27.03 15.43 19.05
N SER A 95 28.29 15.00 19.00
CA SER A 95 29.14 14.94 20.18
C SER A 95 29.60 16.36 20.44
N ALA A 96 28.93 17.01 21.38
CA ALA A 96 29.38 18.24 22.02
C ALA A 96 29.26 18.02 23.53
N ALA A 97 30.35 17.56 24.14
CA ALA A 97 30.66 17.68 25.56
C ALA A 97 32.17 17.44 25.72
#